data_AF-A0A090M7G7-F1
#
_entry.id   AF-A0A090M7G7-F1
#
_cell.length_a   1.000
_cell.length_b   1.000
_cell.length_c   1.000
_cell.angle_alpha   90.00
_cell.angle_beta   90.00
_cell.angle_gamma   90.00
#
_symmetry.space_group_name_H-M   'P 1'
#
loop_
_entity.id
_entity.type
_entity.pdbx_description
1 polymer ?
#
loop_
_entity_poly.entity_id
_entity_poly.type
_entity_poly.pdbx_seq_one_letter_code
_entity_poly.pdbx_strand_id
1 'polypeptide(L)'
;MIASQSENELIIVSILETLYDSLHNLLRGLVDKQSALENLDLVLLVIDELIDGGLILETDPNTISSRVAMSEDCIEHSLTEQTISQALASAREQLSRNLLR
;
A
#
# COMPACT_ATOMS: atom_id res chain seq x y z
N MET A 1 -11.30 -5.74 -15.59
CA MET A 1 -12.56 -6.04 -14.88
C MET A 1 -13.62 -6.40 -15.92
N ILE A 2 -14.37 -7.48 -15.69
CA ILE A 2 -15.44 -7.92 -16.59
C ILE A 2 -16.74 -7.80 -15.79
N ALA A 3 -17.75 -7.14 -16.36
CA ALA A 3 -19.09 -7.11 -15.78
C ALA A 3 -20.15 -7.34 -16.88
N SER A 4 -21.40 -7.56 -16.45
CA SER A 4 -22.53 -7.67 -17.38
C SER A 4 -22.75 -6.37 -18.14
N GLN A 5 -23.28 -6.47 -19.37
CA GLN A 5 -23.63 -5.31 -20.20
C GLN A 5 -24.74 -4.43 -19.59
N SER A 6 -25.44 -4.95 -18.58
CA SER A 6 -26.44 -4.20 -17.80
C SER A 6 -25.84 -3.36 -16.67
N GLU A 7 -24.58 -3.56 -16.32
CA GLU A 7 -23.93 -2.82 -15.23
C GLU A 7 -23.53 -1.41 -15.65
N ASN A 8 -23.38 -0.53 -14.67
CA ASN A 8 -22.94 0.84 -14.93
C ASN A 8 -21.45 0.84 -15.28
N GLU A 9 -21.14 1.11 -16.55
CA GLU A 9 -19.77 1.18 -17.06
C GLU A 9 -18.88 2.18 -16.29
N LEU A 10 -19.45 3.30 -15.79
CA LEU A 10 -18.69 4.28 -15.00
C LEU A 10 -18.17 3.68 -13.69
N ILE A 11 -18.93 2.78 -13.08
CA ILE A 11 -18.50 2.09 -11.85
C ILE A 11 -17.35 1.15 -12.18
N ILE A 12 -17.41 0.43 -13.30
CA ILE A 12 -16.34 -0.47 -13.74
C ILE A 12 -15.05 0.31 -14.03
N VAL A 13 -15.17 1.47 -14.69
CA VAL A 13 -14.04 2.36 -14.95
C VAL A 13 -13.44 2.84 -13.63
N SER A 14 -14.27 3.32 -12.69
CA SER A 14 -13.80 3.76 -11.37
C SER A 14 -13.06 2.65 -10.61
N ILE A 15 -13.56 1.41 -10.63
CA ILE A 15 -12.87 0.26 -10.03
C ILE A 15 -11.51 0.03 -10.69
N LEU A 16 -11.44 0.09 -12.02
CA LEU A 16 -10.19 -0.11 -12.76
C LEU A 16 -9.17 0.99 -12.47
N GLU A 17 -9.63 2.24 -12.35
CA GLU A 17 -8.81 3.38 -11.96
C GLU A 17 -8.28 3.19 -10.52
N THR A 18 -9.15 2.85 -9.57
CA THR A 18 -8.75 2.56 -8.18
C THR A 18 -7.73 1.43 -8.11
N LEU A 19 -7.90 0.35 -8.87
CA LEU A 19 -6.92 -0.74 -8.95
C LEU A 19 -5.57 -0.23 -9.46
N TYR A 20 -5.58 0.51 -10.56
CA TYR A 20 -4.35 1.06 -11.14
C TYR A 20 -3.64 2.02 -10.19
N ASP A 21 -4.36 2.96 -9.58
CA ASP A 21 -3.78 3.94 -8.66
C ASP A 21 -3.24 3.29 -7.38
N SER A 22 -3.91 2.26 -6.86
CA SER A 22 -3.42 1.48 -5.72
C SER A 22 -2.11 0.76 -6.05
N LEU A 23 -2.04 0.11 -7.22
CA LEU A 23 -0.82 -0.55 -7.69
C LEU A 23 0.28 0.47 -8.01
N HIS A 24 -0.07 1.63 -8.55
CA HIS A 24 0.88 2.71 -8.81
C HIS A 24 1.53 3.19 -7.51
N ASN A 25 0.76 3.34 -6.43
CA ASN A 25 1.28 3.71 -5.12
C ASN A 25 2.22 2.64 -4.56
N LEU A 26 1.78 1.38 -4.56
CA LEU A 26 2.51 0.28 -3.94
C LEU A 26 3.77 -0.14 -4.72
N LEU A 27 3.70 -0.13 -6.05
CA LEU A 27 4.83 -0.43 -6.94
C LEU A 27 5.72 0.79 -7.24
N ARG A 28 5.56 1.88 -6.48
CA ARG A 28 6.37 3.11 -6.61
C ARG A 28 6.39 3.67 -8.03
N GLY A 29 5.26 3.57 -8.71
CA GLY A 29 5.03 4.06 -10.06
C GLY A 29 5.43 3.12 -11.19
N LEU A 30 6.02 1.95 -10.90
CA LEU A 30 6.45 0.98 -11.90
C LEU A 30 5.38 -0.10 -12.11
N VAL A 31 4.31 0.24 -12.82
CA VAL A 31 3.23 -0.69 -13.14
C VAL A 31 3.48 -1.32 -14.52
N ASP A 32 4.54 -2.13 -14.62
CA ASP A 32 4.81 -2.96 -15.78
C ASP A 32 4.57 -4.45 -15.49
N LYS A 33 4.57 -5.26 -16.55
CA LYS A 33 4.31 -6.70 -16.45
C LYS A 33 5.28 -7.40 -15.50
N GLN A 34 6.56 -7.02 -15.51
CA GLN A 34 7.56 -7.68 -14.70
C GLN A 34 7.35 -7.35 -13.22
N SER A 35 7.21 -6.07 -12.90
CA SER A 35 6.97 -5.56 -11.55
C SER A 35 5.68 -6.13 -10.95
N ALA A 36 4.60 -6.23 -11.74
CA ALA A 36 3.35 -6.84 -11.30
C ALA A 36 3.47 -8.35 -11.04
N LEU A 37 4.27 -9.08 -11.83
CA LEU A 37 4.49 -10.52 -11.62
C LEU A 37 5.43 -10.81 -10.45
N GLU A 38 6.45 -9.97 -10.24
CA GLU A 38 7.36 -10.08 -9.11
C GLU A 38 6.66 -9.78 -7.77
N ASN A 39 5.62 -8.94 -7.79
CA ASN A 39 4.83 -8.56 -6.62
C ASN A 39 3.37 -9.06 -6.75
N LEU A 40 3.17 -10.27 -7.27
CA LEU A 40 1.82 -10.80 -7.53
C LEU A 40 0.98 -10.90 -6.26
N ASP A 41 1.58 -11.24 -5.11
CA ASP A 41 0.88 -11.34 -3.83
C ASP A 41 0.25 -9.99 -3.43
N LEU A 42 0.99 -8.90 -3.61
CA LEU A 42 0.51 -7.54 -3.40
C LEU A 42 -0.64 -7.21 -4.34
N VAL A 43 -0.52 -7.58 -5.62
CA VAL A 43 -1.59 -7.38 -6.62
C VAL A 43 -2.88 -8.10 -6.21
N LEU A 44 -2.77 -9.33 -5.70
CA LEU A 44 -3.92 -10.10 -5.23
C LEU A 44 -4.55 -9.47 -3.98
N LEU A 45 -3.75 -9.01 -3.02
CA LEU A 45 -4.25 -8.31 -1.83
C LEU A 45 -5.00 -7.02 -2.18
N VAL A 46 -4.53 -6.25 -3.16
CA VAL A 46 -5.23 -5.06 -3.65
C VAL A 46 -6.59 -5.44 -4.25
N ILE A 47 -6.67 -6.55 -4.96
CA ILE A 47 -7.94 -7.03 -5.54
C ILE A 47 -8.91 -7.46 -4.43
N ASP A 48 -8.42 -8.15 -3.39
CA ASP A 48 -9.24 -8.60 -2.26
C ASP A 48 -9.81 -7.42 -1.44
N GLU A 49 -9.06 -6.33 -1.28
CA GLU A 49 -9.56 -5.11 -0.62
C GLU A 49 -10.52 -4.29 -1.52
N LEU A 50 -10.43 -4.45 -2.83
CA LEU A 50 -11.24 -3.71 -3.81
C LEU A 50 -12.62 -4.36 -3.99
N ILE A 51 -12.68 -5.68 -4.22
CA ILE A 51 -13.91 -6.43 -4.51
C ILE A 51 -13.90 -7.78 -3.80
N ASP A 52 -15.01 -8.13 -3.15
CA ASP A 52 -15.27 -9.48 -2.65
C ASP A 52 -16.62 -10.01 -3.15
N GLY A 53 -16.63 -11.18 -3.77
CA GLY A 53 -17.85 -11.82 -4.28
C GLY A 53 -18.65 -10.99 -5.30
N GLY A 54 -18.01 -10.02 -5.97
CA GLY A 54 -18.66 -9.06 -6.86
C GLY A 54 -19.24 -7.82 -6.16
N LEU A 55 -19.06 -7.70 -4.85
CA LEU A 55 -19.36 -6.50 -4.08
C LEU A 55 -18.13 -5.60 -4.03
N ILE A 56 -18.32 -4.31 -4.31
CA ILE A 56 -17.27 -3.31 -4.19
C ILE A 56 -17.12 -2.98 -2.70
N LEU A 57 -15.91 -3.14 -2.15
CA LEU A 57 -15.65 -2.93 -0.73
C LEU A 57 -15.04 -1.55 -0.46
N GLU A 58 -14.05 -1.17 -1.24
CA GLU A 58 -13.32 0.09 -1.10
C GLU A 58 -13.05 0.69 -2.48
N THR A 59 -13.09 2.02 -2.59
CA THR A 59 -12.86 2.73 -3.85
C THR A 59 -11.77 3.79 -3.75
N ASP A 60 -11.30 4.12 -2.54
CA ASP A 60 -10.16 5.01 -2.36
C ASP A 60 -8.83 4.25 -2.44
N PRO A 61 -7.99 4.53 -3.45
CA PRO A 61 -6.73 3.82 -3.64
C PRO A 61 -5.74 4.03 -2.48
N ASN A 62 -5.79 5.17 -1.77
CA ASN A 62 -4.91 5.41 -0.63
C ASN A 62 -5.27 4.53 0.55
N THR A 63 -6.57 4.35 0.80
CA THR A 63 -7.08 3.48 1.85
C THR A 63 -6.70 2.02 1.57
N ILE A 64 -6.88 1.53 0.34
CA ILE A 64 -6.46 0.19 -0.08
C ILE A 64 -4.95 0.02 0.09
N SER A 65 -4.16 0.94 -0.47
CA SER A 65 -2.69 0.90 -0.40
C SER A 65 -2.20 0.87 1.04
N SER A 66 -2.80 1.67 1.93
CA SER A 66 -2.44 1.69 3.34
C SER A 66 -2.72 0.34 4.02
N ARG A 67 -3.86 -0.29 3.76
CA ARG A 67 -4.22 -1.59 4.37
C ARG A 67 -3.37 -2.73 3.84
N VAL A 68 -3.10 -2.76 2.54
CA VAL A 68 -2.23 -3.76 1.91
C VAL A 68 -0.80 -3.62 2.43
N ALA A 69 -0.28 -2.38 2.51
CA ALA A 69 1.04 -2.12 3.08
C ALA A 69 1.14 -2.55 4.55
N MET A 70 0.10 -2.33 5.37
CA MET A 70 0.06 -2.82 6.76
C MET A 70 0.05 -4.36 6.84
N SER A 71 -0.56 -5.02 5.85
CA SER A 71 -0.58 -6.49 5.77
C SER A 71 0.79 -7.05 5.38
N GLU A 72 1.56 -6.35 4.54
CA GLU A 72 2.96 -6.69 4.23
C GLU A 72 3.93 -6.30 5.35
N ASP A 73 3.68 -5.18 6.06
CA ASP A 73 4.51 -4.65 7.17
C ASP A 73 4.45 -5.52 8.44
N CYS A 74 3.75 -6.66 8.42
CA CYS A 74 4.04 -7.75 9.35
C CYS A 74 5.40 -8.42 9.10
N ILE A 75 6.14 -8.04 8.05
CA ILE A 75 7.47 -8.56 7.68
C ILE A 75 8.53 -7.43 7.66
N GLU A 76 8.92 -7.00 8.86
CA GLU A 76 10.28 -6.59 9.28
C GLU A 76 10.98 -5.28 8.85
N HIS A 77 10.72 -4.62 7.71
CA HIS A 77 11.74 -3.70 7.16
C HIS A 77 11.51 -2.17 7.21
N SER A 78 10.28 -1.66 7.29
CA SER A 78 10.06 -0.18 7.21
C SER A 78 9.98 0.51 8.59
N LEU A 79 9.37 -0.16 9.58
CA LEU A 79 9.15 0.40 10.92
C LEU A 79 10.43 0.42 11.78
N THR A 80 11.35 -0.52 11.54
CA THR A 80 12.64 -0.63 12.24
C THR A 80 13.56 0.56 11.93
N GLU A 81 13.71 0.95 10.66
CA GLU A 81 14.62 2.05 10.29
C GLU A 81 14.16 3.42 10.81
N GLN A 82 12.85 3.69 10.79
CA GLN A 82 12.29 4.94 11.32
C GLN A 82 12.42 4.99 12.85
N THR A 83 12.15 3.87 13.54
CA THR A 83 12.26 3.78 15.00
C THR A 83 13.72 3.88 15.47
N ILE A 84 14.66 3.25 14.75
CA ILE A 84 16.09 3.32 15.06
C ILE A 84 16.61 4.75 14.86
N SER A 85 16.21 5.42 13.77
CA SER A 85 16.63 6.80 13.50
C SER A 85 16.15 7.77 14.59
N GLN A 86 14.90 7.61 15.04
CA GLN A 86 14.34 8.40 16.15
C GLN A 86 15.00 8.08 17.50
N ALA A 87 15.23 6.80 17.81
CA ALA A 87 15.89 6.37 19.04
C ALA A 87 17.35 6.86 19.10
N LEU A 88 18.09 6.80 18.00
CA LEU A 88 19.46 7.30 17.89
C LEU A 88 19.53 8.82 18.06
N ALA A 89 18.60 9.55 17.44
CA ALA A 89 18.50 11.00 17.60
C ALA A 89 18.24 11.38 19.07
N SER A 90 17.32 10.69 19.74
CA SER A 90 17.00 10.89 21.15
C SER A 90 18.19 10.56 22.06
N ALA A 91 18.86 9.43 21.83
CA ALA A 91 20.05 9.02 22.58
C ALA A 91 21.20 10.03 22.42
N ARG A 92 21.42 10.55 21.20
CA ARG A 92 22.43 11.59 20.95
C ARG A 92 22.14 12.87 21.73
N GLU A 93 20.88 13.24 21.85
CA GLU A 93 20.44 14.44 22.58
C GLU A 93 20.53 14.26 24.11
N GLN A 94 20.36 13.04 24.61
CA GLN A 94 20.59 12.71 26.01
C GLN A 94 22.08 12.68 26.36
N LEU A 95 22.92 12.12 25.49
CA LEU A 95 24.38 12.12 25.68
C LEU A 95 24.95 13.54 25.64
N SER A 96 24.52 14.38 24.68
CA SER A 96 25.01 15.76 24.61
C SER A 96 24.62 16.57 25.85
N ARG A 97 23.38 16.42 26.35
CA ARG A 97 22.94 17.11 27.57
C ARG A 97 23.69 16.68 28.83
N ASN A 98 24.09 15.42 28.92
CA ASN A 98 24.84 14.91 30.08
C ASN A 98 26.35 15.19 30.00
N LEU A 99 26.91 15.40 28.81
CA LEU A 99 28.33 15.75 28.61
C LEU A 99 28.61 17.26 28.72
N LEU A 100 27.60 18.11 28.52
CA LEU A 100 27.67 19.58 28.66
C LEU A 100 27.33 20.07 30.08
N ARG A 101 27.19 19.14 31.05
CA ARG A 101 27.03 19.40 32.48
C ARG A 101 28.27 18.89 33.22
#